data_AF-A0A7V4J2P2-F1
#
_entry.id   AF-A0A7V4J2P2-F1
#
_cell.length_a   1.000
_cell.length_b   1.000
_cell.length_c   1.000
_cell.angle_alpha   90.00
_cell.angle_beta   90.00
_cell.angle_gamma   90.00
#
_symmetry.space_group_name_H-M   'P 1'
#
loop_
_entity.id
_entity.type
_entity.pdbx_description
1 polymer ?
#
loop_
_entity_poly.entity_id
_entity_poly.type
_entity_poly.pdbx_seq_one_letter_code
_entity_poly.pdbx_strand_id
1 'polypeptide(L)'
;MLDALRHLLSRPQPPSTTIPSSSPPAYHPAAFIIPVLVVSYFPVRGQRIDAAVTGDVNAPLDVIREHTRRTTTEVVRALEIGSTYHGYRYPAAKPSLRYQVLETLEFLEPLPTWRKRGHRVPMTDYNAIMDRINIRHWVMERGVKEVWLWGYHGGVIDLWESNMAGPFGDVSNSDRDTTDLPVLERTYTVYHYNYQRGTSEAVEDHMHQIEAVLRDVNSALFWDTFVGRPGAWRCGWAHCPPNATHDYDWANRRYVWSDIEDWQPDRIGRRQRINCTRWNCDSLGWFVYWMQN
;
A
#
# COMPACT_ATOMS: atom_id res chain seq x y z
N MET A 1 -6.81 -32.60 -5.21
CA MET A 1 -5.67 -31.66 -5.32
C MET A 1 -5.63 -30.98 -6.70
N LEU A 2 -6.82 -30.65 -7.24
CA LEU A 2 -7.09 -29.71 -8.33
C LEU A 2 -8.11 -28.63 -7.86
N ASP A 3 -8.51 -28.68 -6.58
CA ASP A 3 -9.67 -27.97 -6.04
C ASP A 3 -9.34 -26.68 -5.27
N ALA A 4 -8.08 -26.50 -4.85
CA ALA A 4 -7.66 -25.30 -4.12
C ALA A 4 -7.58 -24.05 -5.04
N LEU A 5 -7.32 -24.25 -6.33
CA LEU A 5 -7.26 -23.19 -7.35
C LEU A 5 -8.61 -22.87 -7.99
N ARG A 6 -9.58 -23.79 -7.93
CA ARG A 6 -10.98 -23.40 -8.17
C ARG A 6 -11.42 -22.48 -7.04
N HIS A 7 -11.20 -22.82 -5.77
CA HIS A 7 -11.76 -22.03 -4.66
C HIS A 7 -11.27 -20.58 -4.51
N LEU A 8 -10.07 -20.21 -4.99
CA LEU A 8 -9.57 -18.83 -4.99
C LEU A 8 -10.05 -18.00 -6.20
N LEU A 9 -10.33 -18.64 -7.33
CA LEU A 9 -10.93 -18.02 -8.53
C LEU A 9 -12.46 -18.13 -8.57
N SER A 10 -13.06 -18.80 -7.57
CA SER A 10 -14.47 -19.20 -7.52
C SER A 10 -15.20 -18.67 -6.29
N ARG A 11 -14.52 -18.00 -5.37
CA ARG A 11 -15.21 -17.04 -4.51
C ARG A 11 -15.60 -15.87 -5.41
N PRO A 12 -16.85 -15.39 -5.38
CA PRO A 12 -17.10 -14.06 -5.90
C PRO A 12 -16.12 -13.16 -5.15
N GLN A 13 -15.18 -12.54 -5.89
CA GLN A 13 -14.56 -11.34 -5.35
C GLN A 13 -15.74 -10.49 -4.85
N PRO A 14 -15.75 -10.02 -3.59
CA PRO A 14 -16.67 -8.94 -3.25
C PRO A 14 -16.49 -7.91 -4.36
N PRO A 15 -17.60 -7.42 -4.97
CA PRO A 15 -17.51 -6.67 -6.21
C PRO A 15 -16.37 -5.70 -6.10
N SER A 16 -15.31 -5.92 -6.89
CA SER A 16 -14.19 -5.01 -6.97
C SER A 16 -14.84 -3.70 -7.34
N THR A 17 -14.95 -2.78 -6.38
CA THR A 17 -15.57 -1.50 -6.62
C THR A 17 -14.56 -0.78 -7.49
N THR A 18 -14.74 -0.95 -8.80
CA THR A 18 -14.07 -0.15 -9.80
C THR A 18 -14.42 1.28 -9.41
N ILE A 19 -13.41 1.99 -8.91
CA ILE A 19 -13.50 3.43 -8.80
C ILE A 19 -13.96 3.90 -10.19
N PRO A 20 -15.11 4.57 -10.33
CA PRO A 20 -15.81 4.70 -11.60
C PRO A 20 -14.87 5.29 -12.66
N SER A 21 -14.65 4.62 -13.80
CA SER A 21 -13.80 5.13 -14.88
C SER A 21 -14.23 6.55 -15.27
N SER A 22 -13.47 7.54 -14.83
CA SER A 22 -13.64 8.94 -15.18
C SER A 22 -12.24 9.48 -15.45
N SER A 23 -12.16 10.47 -16.36
CA SER A 23 -10.95 11.24 -16.65
C SER A 23 -10.17 11.56 -15.37
N PRO A 24 -8.82 11.67 -15.42
CA PRO A 24 -8.02 11.96 -14.24
C PRO A 24 -8.61 13.18 -13.50
N PRO A 25 -8.73 13.12 -12.17
CA PRO A 25 -9.34 14.19 -11.41
C PRO A 25 -8.61 15.50 -11.69
N ALA A 26 -9.36 16.61 -11.76
CA ALA A 26 -8.72 17.91 -11.80
C ALA A 26 -7.97 18.13 -10.48
N TYR A 27 -6.64 18.14 -10.52
CA TYR A 27 -5.80 18.28 -9.33
C TYR A 27 -5.88 19.68 -8.72
N HIS A 28 -5.56 19.79 -7.43
CA HIS A 28 -5.29 21.09 -6.82
C HIS A 28 -4.07 21.73 -7.54
N PRO A 29 -4.05 23.05 -7.82
CA PRO A 29 -2.90 23.69 -8.49
C PRO A 29 -1.57 23.53 -7.76
N ALA A 30 -1.63 23.36 -6.43
CA ALA A 30 -0.47 23.07 -5.58
C ALA A 30 -0.36 21.60 -5.18
N ALA A 31 -0.96 20.67 -5.95
CA ALA A 31 -0.85 19.24 -5.66
C ALA A 31 0.63 18.81 -5.62
N PHE A 32 0.97 18.05 -4.59
CA PHE A 32 2.30 17.50 -4.41
C PHE A 32 2.51 16.35 -5.40
N ILE A 33 3.48 16.51 -6.29
CA ILE A 33 3.80 15.50 -7.29
C ILE A 33 4.65 14.41 -6.62
N ILE A 34 4.25 13.15 -6.81
CA ILE A 34 4.96 11.95 -6.37
C ILE A 34 5.45 11.21 -7.60
N PRO A 35 6.72 11.40 -8.01
CA PRO A 35 7.30 10.63 -9.10
C PRO A 35 7.62 9.22 -8.63
N VAL A 36 7.09 8.23 -9.34
CA VAL A 36 7.17 6.81 -9.01
C VAL A 36 8.00 6.07 -10.06
N LEU A 37 8.88 5.18 -9.60
CA LEU A 37 9.50 4.16 -10.43
C LEU A 37 8.83 2.81 -10.14
N VAL A 38 8.29 2.13 -11.15
CA VAL A 38 7.76 0.78 -10.99
C VAL A 38 8.84 -0.21 -11.40
N VAL A 39 9.06 -1.25 -10.61
CA VAL A 39 10.02 -2.32 -10.88
C VAL A 39 9.32 -3.66 -10.73
N SER A 40 9.40 -4.53 -11.73
CA SER A 40 8.69 -5.81 -11.74
C SER A 40 9.64 -6.98 -11.96
N TYR A 41 9.53 -8.01 -11.13
CA TYR A 41 10.25 -9.27 -11.29
C TYR A 41 9.28 -10.40 -11.62
N PHE A 42 9.39 -10.97 -12.81
CA PHE A 42 8.57 -12.06 -13.29
C PHE A 42 9.46 -13.28 -13.61
N PRO A 43 9.74 -14.17 -12.65
CA PRO A 43 10.48 -15.38 -12.95
C PRO A 43 9.65 -16.27 -13.89
N VAL A 44 10.17 -16.53 -15.09
CA VAL A 44 9.43 -17.26 -16.13
C VAL A 44 10.04 -18.60 -16.47
N ARG A 45 9.18 -19.54 -16.84
CA ARG A 45 9.52 -20.78 -17.55
C ARG A 45 8.71 -20.83 -18.84
N GLY A 46 9.36 -20.45 -19.95
CA GLY A 46 8.67 -20.23 -21.21
C GLY A 46 7.75 -19.00 -21.13
N GLN A 47 6.46 -19.16 -21.44
CA GLN A 47 5.48 -18.06 -21.46
C GLN A 47 4.68 -17.90 -20.15
N ARG A 48 5.12 -18.56 -19.06
CA ARG A 48 4.41 -18.60 -17.79
C ARG A 48 5.33 -18.22 -16.65
N ILE A 49 4.74 -17.69 -15.58
CA ILE A 49 5.42 -17.56 -14.30
C ILE A 49 5.81 -18.95 -13.78
N ASP A 50 7.05 -19.09 -13.34
CA ASP A 50 7.59 -20.34 -12.83
C ASP A 50 7.15 -20.56 -11.38
N ALA A 51 6.19 -21.48 -11.19
CA ALA A 51 5.72 -21.89 -9.87
C ALA A 51 6.79 -22.56 -9.01
N ALA A 52 7.84 -23.14 -9.61
CA ALA A 52 8.94 -23.71 -8.84
C ALA A 52 9.81 -22.61 -8.19
N VAL A 53 9.80 -21.40 -8.75
CA VAL A 53 10.47 -20.23 -8.17
C VAL A 53 9.55 -19.52 -7.21
N THR A 54 8.28 -19.35 -7.58
CA THR A 54 7.35 -18.49 -6.83
C THR A 54 6.60 -19.21 -5.73
N GLY A 55 6.65 -20.54 -5.67
CA GLY A 55 5.96 -21.37 -4.70
C GLY A 55 4.52 -21.70 -5.08
N ASP A 56 3.81 -20.77 -5.72
CA ASP A 56 2.37 -20.91 -5.94
C ASP A 56 1.81 -20.27 -7.24
N VAL A 57 2.55 -19.38 -7.91
CA VAL A 57 2.05 -18.72 -9.14
C VAL A 57 2.45 -19.49 -10.39
N ASN A 58 1.43 -20.02 -11.07
CA ASN A 58 1.56 -20.64 -12.39
C ASN A 58 0.56 -20.02 -13.38
N ALA A 59 0.80 -18.78 -13.80
CA ALA A 59 -0.06 -18.05 -14.73
C ALA A 59 0.70 -17.64 -15.99
N PRO A 60 0.02 -17.45 -17.14
CA PRO A 60 0.63 -16.79 -18.31
C PRO A 60 1.24 -15.43 -17.93
N LEU A 61 2.41 -15.12 -18.48
CA LEU A 61 3.13 -13.89 -18.19
C LEU A 61 2.32 -12.63 -18.56
N ASP A 62 1.63 -12.66 -19.70
CA ASP A 62 0.77 -11.58 -20.18
C ASP A 62 -0.39 -11.27 -19.21
N VAL A 63 -0.96 -12.31 -18.58
CA VAL A 63 -2.00 -12.14 -17.56
C VAL A 63 -1.45 -11.42 -16.32
N ILE A 64 -0.25 -11.78 -15.87
CA ILE A 64 0.38 -11.14 -14.69
C ILE A 64 0.83 -9.71 -15.00
N ARG A 65 1.37 -9.46 -16.20
CA ARG A 65 1.69 -8.10 -16.66
C ARG A 65 0.47 -7.20 -16.70
N GLU A 66 -0.64 -7.69 -17.26
CA GLU A 66 -1.87 -6.89 -17.31
C GLU A 66 -2.46 -6.65 -15.92
N HIS A 67 -2.42 -7.66 -15.05
CA HIS A 67 -2.84 -7.52 -13.66
C HIS A 67 -2.02 -6.46 -12.90
N THR A 68 -0.69 -6.52 -12.95
CA THR A 68 0.20 -5.57 -12.26
C THR A 68 0.05 -4.16 -12.81
N ARG A 69 -0.07 -3.99 -14.13
CA ARG A 69 -0.31 -2.69 -14.79
C ARG A 69 -1.65 -2.07 -14.36
N ARG A 70 -2.73 -2.86 -14.40
CA ARG A 70 -4.06 -2.43 -13.97
C ARG A 70 -4.06 -2.07 -12.49
N THR A 71 -3.53 -2.93 -11.64
CA THR A 71 -3.47 -2.71 -10.19
C THR A 71 -2.64 -1.47 -9.85
N THR A 72 -1.50 -1.26 -10.51
CA THR A 72 -0.70 -0.01 -10.37
C THR A 72 -1.54 1.24 -10.64
N THR A 73 -2.36 1.21 -11.71
CA THR A 73 -3.25 2.34 -12.05
C THR A 73 -4.34 2.54 -10.99
N GLU A 74 -4.89 1.45 -10.47
CA GLU A 74 -5.91 1.48 -9.41
C GLU A 74 -5.34 1.98 -8.07
N VAL A 75 -4.09 1.61 -7.72
CA VAL A 75 -3.37 2.09 -6.53
C VAL A 75 -3.12 3.59 -6.63
N VAL A 76 -2.55 4.07 -7.75
CA VAL A 76 -2.39 5.52 -8.03
C VAL A 76 -3.71 6.24 -7.76
N ARG A 77 -4.79 5.73 -8.33
CA ARG A 77 -6.10 6.34 -8.22
C ARG A 77 -6.62 6.37 -6.79
N ALA A 78 -6.47 5.27 -6.05
CA ALA A 78 -6.90 5.18 -4.66
C ALA A 78 -6.15 6.18 -3.78
N LEU A 79 -4.83 6.30 -3.94
CA LEU A 79 -3.99 7.24 -3.19
C LEU A 79 -4.31 8.70 -3.54
N GLU A 80 -4.52 9.02 -4.81
CA GLU A 80 -4.95 10.37 -5.22
C GLU A 80 -6.32 10.73 -4.65
N ILE A 81 -7.30 9.83 -4.74
CA ILE A 81 -8.64 10.08 -4.17
C ILE A 81 -8.56 10.17 -2.64
N GLY A 82 -7.79 9.30 -1.99
CA GLY A 82 -7.52 9.34 -0.56
C GLY A 82 -6.96 10.69 -0.13
N SER A 83 -6.15 11.35 -0.96
CA SER A 83 -5.61 12.69 -0.67
C SER A 83 -6.59 13.86 -0.83
N THR A 84 -7.87 13.59 -1.10
CA THR A 84 -8.91 14.62 -1.24
C THR A 84 -9.57 14.88 0.10
N TYR A 85 -9.20 15.98 0.77
CA TYR A 85 -9.74 16.34 2.09
C TYR A 85 -11.28 16.32 2.10
N HIS A 86 -11.86 15.40 2.89
CA HIS A 86 -13.30 15.12 2.97
C HIS A 86 -13.99 15.07 1.59
N GLY A 87 -13.41 14.39 0.60
CA GLY A 87 -13.94 14.31 -0.77
C GLY A 87 -15.37 13.76 -0.86
N TYR A 88 -15.77 12.87 0.06
CA TYR A 88 -17.15 12.39 0.16
C TYR A 88 -18.17 13.48 0.60
N ARG A 89 -17.70 14.58 1.20
CA ARG A 89 -18.54 15.69 1.71
C ARG A 89 -18.45 16.94 0.83
N TYR A 90 -17.29 17.19 0.22
CA TYR A 90 -17.04 18.38 -0.58
C TYR A 90 -16.73 18.01 -2.03
N PRO A 91 -17.74 17.96 -2.93
CA PRO A 91 -17.54 17.53 -4.32
C PRO A 91 -16.57 18.41 -5.13
N ALA A 92 -16.31 19.64 -4.68
CA ALA A 92 -15.35 20.56 -5.30
C ALA A 92 -13.92 20.42 -4.74
N ALA A 93 -13.72 19.66 -3.66
CA ALA A 93 -12.39 19.35 -3.15
C ALA A 93 -11.61 18.54 -4.19
N LYS A 94 -10.31 18.77 -4.24
CA LYS A 94 -9.42 18.16 -5.23
C LYS A 94 -8.32 17.36 -4.52
N PRO A 95 -7.80 16.29 -5.15
CA PRO A 95 -6.63 15.58 -4.65
C PRO A 95 -5.47 16.53 -4.36
N SER A 96 -4.84 16.33 -3.20
CA SER A 96 -3.62 17.04 -2.79
C SER A 96 -2.36 16.34 -3.26
N LEU A 97 -2.44 15.05 -3.61
CA LEU A 97 -1.36 14.28 -4.21
C LEU A 97 -1.63 14.05 -5.70
N ARG A 98 -0.56 13.99 -6.48
CA ARG A 98 -0.57 13.56 -7.87
C ARG A 98 0.57 12.59 -8.11
N TYR A 99 0.25 11.33 -8.39
CA TYR A 99 1.25 10.32 -8.67
C TYR A 99 1.61 10.36 -10.16
N GLN A 100 2.91 10.21 -10.44
CA GLN A 100 3.42 10.16 -11.80
C GLN A 100 4.37 8.97 -11.94
N VAL A 101 3.89 7.89 -12.54
CA VAL A 101 4.75 6.78 -12.94
C VAL A 101 5.68 7.29 -14.04
N LEU A 102 6.98 7.39 -13.72
CA LEU A 102 8.00 7.90 -14.65
C LEU A 102 8.46 6.82 -15.61
N GLU A 103 8.61 5.59 -15.11
CA GLU A 103 9.09 4.45 -15.88
C GLU A 103 8.64 3.14 -15.20
N THR A 104 8.56 2.06 -15.98
CA THR A 104 8.40 0.68 -15.50
C THR A 104 9.56 -0.18 -15.99
N LEU A 105 10.36 -0.68 -15.05
CA LEU A 105 11.46 -1.60 -15.33
C LEU A 105 11.00 -3.03 -15.10
N GLU A 106 11.30 -3.92 -16.05
CA GLU A 106 10.88 -5.32 -15.98
C GLU A 106 12.08 -6.27 -16.07
N PHE A 107 12.07 -7.28 -15.20
CA PHE A 107 13.06 -8.34 -15.16
C PHE A 107 12.38 -9.71 -15.23
N LEU A 108 12.78 -10.53 -16.20
CA LEU A 108 12.22 -11.87 -16.43
C LEU A 108 13.00 -12.95 -15.66
N GLU A 109 13.23 -12.70 -14.39
CA GLU A 109 14.08 -13.51 -13.52
C GLU A 109 13.56 -13.47 -12.06
N PRO A 110 14.03 -14.38 -11.19
CA PRO A 110 13.69 -14.34 -9.77
C PRO A 110 14.15 -13.05 -9.09
N LEU A 111 13.45 -12.65 -8.02
CA LEU A 111 13.92 -11.62 -7.11
C LEU A 111 15.31 -11.99 -6.54
N PRO A 112 16.25 -11.03 -6.45
CA PRO A 112 17.45 -11.18 -5.65
C PRO A 112 17.09 -11.47 -4.20
N THR A 113 17.83 -12.38 -3.56
CA THR A 113 17.54 -12.80 -2.17
C THR A 113 18.81 -12.96 -1.35
N TRP A 114 18.67 -12.83 -0.04
CA TRP A 114 19.72 -13.10 0.93
C TRP A 114 19.16 -13.83 2.16
N ARG A 115 20.02 -14.51 2.92
CA ARG A 115 19.60 -15.21 4.14
C ARG A 115 19.61 -14.27 5.34
N LYS A 116 18.42 -13.90 5.83
CA LYS A 116 18.26 -13.16 7.09
C LYS A 116 18.09 -14.12 8.27
N ARG A 117 18.88 -13.94 9.34
CA ARG A 117 18.75 -14.75 10.56
C ARG A 117 17.37 -14.53 11.18
N GLY A 118 16.69 -15.61 11.56
CA GLY A 118 15.36 -15.56 12.17
C GLY A 118 14.20 -15.77 11.18
N HIS A 119 14.47 -15.67 9.88
CA HIS A 119 13.49 -15.95 8.83
C HIS A 119 13.57 -17.40 8.37
N ARG A 120 12.41 -17.98 8.03
CA ARG A 120 12.31 -19.38 7.57
C ARG A 120 12.67 -19.51 6.09
N VAL A 121 12.42 -18.45 5.33
CA VAL A 121 12.71 -18.32 3.92
C VAL A 121 13.69 -17.16 3.72
N PRO A 122 14.42 -17.08 2.59
CA PRO A 122 15.30 -15.95 2.35
C PRO A 122 14.50 -14.65 2.25
N MET A 123 15.14 -13.53 2.56
CA MET A 123 14.58 -12.19 2.44
C MET A 123 14.87 -11.63 1.04
N THR A 124 13.97 -10.80 0.53
CA THR A 124 14.23 -9.96 -0.65
C THR A 124 15.46 -9.08 -0.41
N ASP A 125 16.40 -9.10 -1.36
CA ASP A 125 17.60 -8.26 -1.32
C ASP A 125 17.33 -6.91 -2.01
N TYR A 126 16.81 -5.96 -1.25
CA TYR A 126 16.50 -4.63 -1.77
C TYR A 126 17.75 -3.89 -2.22
N ASN A 127 18.91 -4.08 -1.57
CA ASN A 127 20.17 -3.46 -2.03
C ASN A 127 20.56 -3.94 -3.42
N ALA A 128 20.50 -5.24 -3.67
CA ALA A 128 20.80 -5.79 -4.99
C ALA A 128 19.84 -5.26 -6.07
N ILE A 129 18.55 -5.11 -5.74
CA ILE A 129 17.57 -4.52 -6.65
C ILE A 129 17.89 -3.03 -6.91
N MET A 130 18.13 -2.26 -5.85
CA MET A 130 18.42 -0.82 -5.93
C MET A 130 19.72 -0.52 -6.69
N ASP A 131 20.76 -1.35 -6.51
CA ASP A 131 22.01 -1.27 -7.27
C ASP A 131 21.77 -1.56 -8.76
N ARG A 132 21.06 -2.65 -9.06
CA ARG A 132 20.73 -3.06 -10.43
C ARG A 132 20.00 -1.99 -11.24
N ILE A 133 19.07 -1.27 -10.61
CA ILE A 133 18.30 -0.21 -11.28
C ILE A 133 19.00 1.17 -11.23
N ASN A 134 20.17 1.26 -10.59
CA ASN A 134 20.87 2.51 -10.29
C ASN A 134 19.94 3.53 -9.60
N ILE A 135 19.43 3.19 -8.41
CA ILE A 135 18.44 4.01 -7.68
C ILE A 135 18.89 5.45 -7.48
N ARG A 136 20.21 5.69 -7.36
CA ARG A 136 20.78 7.03 -7.21
C ARG A 136 20.38 7.94 -8.37
N HIS A 137 20.48 7.48 -9.61
CA HIS A 137 20.08 8.26 -10.78
C HIS A 137 18.59 8.65 -10.69
N TRP A 138 17.73 7.70 -10.35
CA TRP A 138 16.30 7.91 -10.26
C TRP A 138 15.92 8.92 -9.16
N VAL A 139 16.49 8.79 -7.97
CA VAL A 139 16.15 9.65 -6.83
C VAL A 139 16.80 11.03 -6.95
N MET A 140 18.10 11.08 -7.28
CA MET A 140 18.86 12.32 -7.27
C MET A 140 18.63 13.17 -8.52
N GLU A 141 18.54 12.54 -9.69
CA GLU A 141 18.45 13.25 -10.97
C GLU A 141 17.02 13.29 -11.51
N ARG A 142 16.26 12.19 -11.38
CA ARG A 142 14.87 12.10 -11.87
C ARG A 142 13.82 12.47 -10.83
N GLY A 143 14.22 12.66 -9.58
CA GLY A 143 13.35 13.09 -8.49
C GLY A 143 12.36 12.03 -8.00
N VAL A 144 12.62 10.75 -8.25
CA VAL A 144 11.81 9.63 -7.74
C VAL A 144 11.70 9.73 -6.22
N LYS A 145 10.45 9.62 -5.73
CA LYS A 145 10.10 9.58 -4.31
C LYS A 145 9.71 8.19 -3.85
N GLU A 146 9.17 7.40 -4.77
CA GLU A 146 8.71 6.05 -4.45
C GLU A 146 9.14 5.04 -5.52
N VAL A 147 9.52 3.86 -5.05
CA VAL A 147 9.77 2.68 -5.88
C VAL A 147 8.71 1.65 -5.55
N TRP A 148 7.94 1.23 -6.55
CA TRP A 148 6.91 0.20 -6.38
C TRP A 148 7.39 -1.11 -7.00
N LEU A 149 7.75 -2.06 -6.15
CA LEU A 149 8.28 -3.35 -6.53
C LEU A 149 7.14 -4.38 -6.64
N TRP A 150 6.89 -4.89 -7.84
CA TRP A 150 6.02 -6.06 -8.06
C TRP A 150 6.84 -7.34 -8.02
N GLY A 151 6.47 -8.23 -7.11
CA GLY A 151 7.11 -9.51 -6.91
C GLY A 151 6.16 -10.59 -6.42
N TYR A 152 6.74 -11.63 -5.84
CA TYR A 152 6.03 -12.78 -5.26
C TYR A 152 6.51 -13.02 -3.84
N HIS A 153 5.68 -13.71 -3.07
CA HIS A 153 6.03 -14.20 -1.73
C HIS A 153 5.91 -15.73 -1.70
N GLY A 154 4.71 -16.25 -1.98
CA GLY A 154 4.38 -17.68 -2.10
C GLY A 154 4.90 -18.59 -0.97
N GLY A 155 5.24 -18.02 0.19
CA GLY A 155 5.91 -18.74 1.27
C GLY A 155 7.32 -19.23 0.93
N VAL A 156 7.98 -18.63 -0.06
CA VAL A 156 9.34 -19.00 -0.52
C VAL A 156 10.35 -17.87 -0.39
N ILE A 157 9.89 -16.64 -0.16
CA ILE A 157 10.69 -15.44 0.07
C ILE A 157 9.94 -14.50 1.01
N ASP A 158 10.63 -13.84 1.93
CA ASP A 158 10.08 -12.79 2.80
C ASP A 158 10.34 -11.38 2.25
N LEU A 159 9.52 -10.42 2.68
CA LEU A 159 9.54 -9.04 2.22
C LEU A 159 9.15 -8.06 3.34
N TRP A 160 9.26 -6.78 3.00
CA TRP A 160 8.77 -5.64 3.79
C TRP A 160 7.73 -4.93 2.93
N GLU A 161 6.55 -4.68 3.50
CA GLU A 161 5.46 -3.96 2.83
C GLU A 161 5.92 -2.55 2.45
N SER A 162 6.70 -1.89 3.32
CA SER A 162 7.39 -0.64 3.00
C SER A 162 8.77 -0.55 3.64
N ASN A 163 9.67 0.17 2.98
CA ASN A 163 11.03 0.44 3.45
C ASN A 163 11.51 1.81 2.96
N MET A 164 12.17 2.62 3.80
CA MET A 164 12.43 4.04 3.56
C MET A 164 13.88 4.34 3.88
N ALA A 165 14.54 5.04 2.96
CA ALA A 165 15.91 5.48 3.15
C ALA A 165 16.05 6.97 2.79
N GLY A 166 16.90 7.67 3.53
CA GLY A 166 17.20 9.07 3.31
C GLY A 166 18.19 9.62 4.34
N PRO A 167 18.54 10.92 4.28
CA PRO A 167 19.53 11.51 5.16
C PRO A 167 19.08 11.59 6.64
N PHE A 168 17.81 11.30 6.91
CA PHE A 168 17.20 11.37 8.24
C PHE A 168 16.97 9.99 8.87
N GLY A 169 17.46 8.91 8.25
CA GLY A 169 17.31 7.54 8.72
C GLY A 169 16.15 6.79 8.08
N ASP A 170 15.77 5.68 8.71
CA ASP A 170 14.73 4.76 8.27
C ASP A 170 13.49 4.90 9.18
N VAL A 171 12.38 5.35 8.57
CA VAL A 171 11.07 5.49 9.21
C VAL A 171 10.07 4.59 8.50
N SER A 172 10.28 3.27 8.54
CA SER A 172 9.40 2.33 7.84
C SER A 172 8.59 1.38 8.70
N ASN A 173 7.64 0.73 8.02
CA ASN A 173 6.99 -0.51 8.45
C ASN A 173 7.87 -1.72 8.10
N SER A 174 9.08 -1.72 8.66
CA SER A 174 10.10 -2.75 8.51
C SER A 174 10.84 -2.91 9.84
N ASP A 175 11.92 -3.70 9.84
CA ASP A 175 12.88 -3.75 10.96
C ASP A 175 13.66 -2.45 11.19
N ARG A 176 13.46 -1.43 10.34
CA ARG A 176 14.20 -0.16 10.34
C ARG A 176 15.72 -0.34 10.21
N ASP A 177 16.13 -1.29 9.36
CA ASP A 177 17.53 -1.64 9.15
C ASP A 177 18.17 -0.65 8.17
N THR A 178 18.96 0.29 8.70
CA THR A 178 19.63 1.33 7.90
C THR A 178 20.62 0.81 6.84
N THR A 179 20.83 -0.50 6.76
CA THR A 179 21.72 -1.14 5.77
C THR A 179 20.99 -1.88 4.67
N ASP A 180 19.66 -1.98 4.69
CA ASP A 180 18.89 -2.75 3.71
C ASP A 180 18.43 -1.95 2.47
N LEU A 181 18.69 -0.63 2.45
CA LEU A 181 18.54 0.26 1.31
C LEU A 181 19.72 1.24 1.18
N PRO A 182 20.09 1.68 -0.04
CA PRO A 182 21.05 2.76 -0.23
C PRO A 182 20.61 4.08 0.39
N VAL A 183 21.38 4.61 1.34
CA VAL A 183 21.15 5.94 1.91
C VAL A 183 21.61 7.02 0.91
N LEU A 184 20.68 7.88 0.51
CA LEU A 184 20.89 9.00 -0.42
C LEU A 184 20.63 10.34 0.28
N GLU A 185 20.99 11.44 -0.38
CA GLU A 185 20.75 12.81 0.12
C GLU A 185 19.26 13.21 0.06
N ARG A 186 18.42 12.42 -0.61
CA ARG A 186 16.97 12.60 -0.66
C ARG A 186 16.27 11.33 -0.19
N THR A 187 15.21 11.51 0.59
CA THR A 187 14.38 10.41 1.05
C THR A 187 13.58 9.79 -0.10
N TYR A 188 13.53 8.46 -0.13
CA TYR A 188 12.63 7.69 -0.97
C TYR A 188 12.09 6.48 -0.21
N THR A 189 10.93 5.98 -0.64
CA THR A 189 10.28 4.79 -0.06
C THR A 189 10.17 3.70 -1.12
N VAL A 190 10.44 2.47 -0.73
CA VAL A 190 10.21 1.25 -1.51
C VAL A 190 8.98 0.55 -0.95
N TYR A 191 8.01 0.24 -1.80
CA TYR A 191 6.86 -0.60 -1.48
C TYR A 191 6.98 -1.93 -2.21
N HIS A 192 6.70 -3.06 -1.55
CA HIS A 192 6.82 -4.39 -2.15
C HIS A 192 5.46 -5.09 -2.27
N TYR A 193 4.86 -4.96 -3.45
CA TYR A 193 3.59 -5.58 -3.77
C TYR A 193 3.73 -7.04 -4.20
N ASN A 194 2.83 -7.89 -3.72
CA ASN A 194 2.67 -9.24 -4.23
C ASN A 194 1.69 -9.26 -5.41
N TYR A 195 2.13 -9.67 -6.60
CA TYR A 195 1.28 -9.72 -7.80
C TYR A 195 0.15 -10.77 -7.76
N GLN A 196 0.03 -11.55 -6.69
CA GLN A 196 -1.12 -12.43 -6.42
C GLN A 196 -2.27 -11.69 -5.73
N ARG A 197 -1.99 -10.51 -5.20
CA ARG A 197 -2.92 -9.67 -4.45
C ARG A 197 -3.51 -8.57 -5.33
N GLY A 198 -4.49 -7.86 -4.79
CA GLY A 198 -5.18 -6.80 -5.49
C GLY A 198 -4.75 -5.41 -5.03
N THR A 199 -5.53 -4.43 -5.49
CA THR A 199 -5.35 -3.01 -5.17
C THR A 199 -5.47 -2.72 -3.68
N SER A 200 -6.34 -3.44 -2.96
CA SER A 200 -6.51 -3.25 -1.52
C SER A 200 -5.21 -3.50 -0.76
N GLU A 201 -4.61 -4.68 -0.94
CA GLU A 201 -3.37 -5.04 -0.25
C GLU A 201 -2.21 -4.11 -0.64
N ALA A 202 -2.10 -3.73 -1.92
CA ALA A 202 -1.08 -2.78 -2.34
C ALA A 202 -1.27 -1.37 -1.74
N VAL A 203 -2.50 -0.93 -1.50
CA VAL A 203 -2.77 0.33 -0.77
C VAL A 203 -2.51 0.17 0.72
N GLU A 204 -2.75 -1.01 1.30
CA GLU A 204 -2.48 -1.30 2.71
C GLU A 204 -0.99 -1.09 3.06
N ASP A 205 -0.07 -1.47 2.17
CA ASP A 205 1.37 -1.18 2.31
C ASP A 205 1.67 0.33 2.51
N HIS A 206 0.92 1.19 1.79
CA HIS A 206 1.00 2.65 1.96
C HIS A 206 0.40 3.10 3.28
N MET A 207 -0.71 2.50 3.69
CA MET A 207 -1.34 2.80 4.98
C MET A 207 -0.36 2.54 6.11
N HIS A 208 0.30 1.38 6.14
CA HIS A 208 1.29 1.08 7.18
C HIS A 208 2.49 2.03 7.17
N GLN A 209 2.93 2.48 5.99
CA GLN A 209 4.00 3.46 5.90
C GLN A 209 3.57 4.84 6.42
N ILE A 210 2.33 5.27 6.16
CA ILE A 210 1.74 6.48 6.75
C ILE A 210 1.69 6.35 8.28
N GLU A 211 1.21 5.21 8.78
CA GLU A 211 1.17 4.92 10.22
C GLU A 211 2.56 4.93 10.86
N ALA A 212 3.57 4.37 10.17
CA ALA A 212 4.95 4.38 10.63
C ALA A 212 5.49 5.81 10.77
N VAL A 213 5.18 6.70 9.82
CA VAL A 213 5.57 8.13 9.87
C VAL A 213 4.82 8.87 10.97
N LEU A 214 3.50 8.69 11.09
CA LEU A 214 2.70 9.34 12.14
C LEU A 214 3.14 8.91 13.54
N ARG A 215 3.43 7.61 13.72
CA ARG A 215 4.00 7.06 14.95
C ARG A 215 5.35 7.66 15.29
N ASP A 216 6.22 7.85 14.29
CA ASP A 216 7.56 8.40 14.49
C ASP A 216 7.54 9.86 14.94
N VAL A 217 6.64 10.65 14.36
CA VAL A 217 6.43 12.06 14.74
C VAL A 217 5.89 12.17 16.17
N ASN A 218 4.82 11.42 16.49
CA ASN A 218 4.27 11.40 17.86
C ASN A 218 3.42 10.14 18.09
N SER A 219 4.04 9.10 18.64
CA SER A 219 3.40 7.81 18.91
C SER A 219 2.20 7.92 19.84
N ALA A 220 2.24 8.77 20.87
CA ALA A 220 1.14 8.90 21.83
C ALA A 220 -0.05 9.65 21.21
N LEU A 221 0.21 10.69 20.41
CA LEU A 221 -0.83 11.38 19.68
C LEU A 221 -1.50 10.43 18.68
N PHE A 222 -0.71 9.65 17.95
CA PHE A 222 -1.24 8.71 16.96
C PHE A 222 -2.00 7.54 17.62
N TRP A 223 -1.31 6.69 18.40
CA TRP A 223 -1.92 5.47 18.93
C TRP A 223 -2.94 5.72 20.04
N ASP A 224 -2.59 6.53 21.05
CA ASP A 224 -3.48 6.71 22.20
C ASP A 224 -4.63 7.69 21.94
N THR A 225 -4.40 8.71 21.10
CA THR A 225 -5.35 9.83 20.93
C THR A 225 -6.14 9.79 19.62
N PHE A 226 -5.49 9.46 18.49
CA PHE A 226 -6.13 9.40 17.18
C PHE A 226 -6.78 8.03 16.94
N VAL A 227 -6.00 6.94 16.96
CA VAL A 227 -6.47 5.59 16.66
C VAL A 227 -7.49 5.13 17.71
N GLY A 228 -7.16 5.31 18.99
CA GLY A 228 -7.95 4.79 20.11
C GLY A 228 -7.50 3.40 20.54
N ARG A 229 -8.37 2.65 21.22
CA ARG A 229 -8.01 1.34 21.81
C ARG A 229 -8.98 0.24 21.36
N PRO A 230 -8.59 -1.04 21.37
CA PRO A 230 -9.49 -2.15 21.09
C PRO A 230 -10.80 -2.04 21.88
N GLY A 231 -11.94 -2.17 21.19
CA GLY A 231 -13.28 -2.02 21.78
C GLY A 231 -13.74 -0.57 22.01
N ALA A 232 -12.85 0.41 21.85
CA ALA A 232 -13.11 1.84 21.93
C ALA A 232 -12.27 2.61 20.89
N TRP A 233 -12.24 2.10 19.66
CA TRP A 233 -11.57 2.76 18.55
C TRP A 233 -12.19 4.14 18.31
N ARG A 234 -11.34 5.13 18.03
CA ARG A 234 -11.76 6.50 17.76
C ARG A 234 -11.80 6.74 16.26
N CYS A 235 -10.63 6.95 15.63
CA CYS A 235 -10.48 7.01 14.19
C CYS A 235 -10.04 5.68 13.58
N GLY A 236 -9.57 4.73 14.40
CA GLY A 236 -9.08 3.45 13.88
C GLY A 236 -7.75 3.58 13.13
N TRP A 237 -7.32 2.48 12.52
CA TRP A 237 -6.07 2.31 11.78
C TRP A 237 -6.32 1.37 10.58
N ALA A 238 -5.29 1.01 9.81
CA ALA A 238 -5.40 0.22 8.58
C ALA A 238 -6.32 -1.00 8.77
N HIS A 239 -6.05 -1.82 9.78
CA HIS A 239 -6.81 -3.06 9.95
C HIS A 239 -8.14 -2.90 10.69
N CYS A 240 -8.30 -1.86 11.51
CA CYS A 240 -9.47 -1.70 12.38
C CYS A 240 -10.14 -0.34 12.21
N PRO A 241 -11.26 -0.26 11.47
CA PRO A 241 -12.14 0.90 11.52
C PRO A 241 -12.74 1.13 12.91
N PRO A 242 -13.36 2.30 13.17
CA PRO A 242 -13.92 2.65 14.47
C PRO A 242 -14.92 1.63 15.04
N ASN A 243 -15.60 0.87 14.18
CA ASN A 243 -16.59 -0.12 14.61
C ASN A 243 -16.06 -1.56 14.69
N ALA A 244 -14.80 -1.80 14.32
CA ALA A 244 -14.16 -3.11 14.33
C ALA A 244 -14.19 -3.78 15.72
N THR A 245 -14.31 -5.10 15.71
CA THR A 245 -14.27 -5.95 16.91
C THR A 245 -13.06 -6.89 16.95
N HIS A 246 -12.41 -7.08 15.81
CA HIS A 246 -11.17 -7.83 15.63
C HIS A 246 -10.41 -7.25 14.44
N ASP A 247 -9.22 -7.79 14.18
CA ASP A 247 -8.39 -7.40 13.04
C ASP A 247 -9.13 -7.64 11.71
N TYR A 248 -8.98 -6.72 10.75
CA TYR A 248 -9.56 -6.78 9.41
C TYR A 248 -11.11 -6.77 9.35
N ASP A 249 -11.77 -6.20 10.37
CA ASP A 249 -13.25 -6.17 10.48
C ASP A 249 -13.90 -4.99 9.72
N TRP A 250 -13.50 -4.77 8.47
CA TRP A 250 -13.96 -3.62 7.67
C TRP A 250 -15.45 -3.68 7.30
N ALA A 251 -16.03 -4.88 7.25
CA ALA A 251 -17.41 -5.08 6.85
C ALA A 251 -18.43 -4.98 8.01
N ASN A 252 -17.97 -4.61 9.22
CA ASN A 252 -18.83 -4.56 10.39
C ASN A 252 -19.96 -3.53 10.21
N ARG A 253 -21.21 -3.97 10.33
CA ARG A 253 -22.40 -3.09 10.16
C ARG A 253 -22.84 -2.40 11.46
N ARG A 254 -22.21 -2.74 12.59
CA ARG A 254 -22.54 -2.14 13.89
C ARG A 254 -22.28 -0.64 13.85
N TYR A 255 -23.27 0.12 14.32
CA TYR A 255 -23.13 1.55 14.50
C TYR A 255 -22.31 1.86 15.75
N VAL A 256 -21.37 2.79 15.62
CA VAL A 256 -20.59 3.36 16.72
C VAL A 256 -20.58 4.88 16.64
N TRP A 257 -20.27 5.53 17.75
CA TRP A 257 -20.03 6.97 17.78
C TRP A 257 -18.55 7.27 17.57
N SER A 258 -18.21 7.94 16.48
CA SER A 258 -16.84 8.36 16.16
C SER A 258 -16.82 9.82 15.75
N ASP A 259 -15.72 10.51 16.03
CA ASP A 259 -15.42 11.87 15.60
C ASP A 259 -14.38 11.92 14.47
N ILE A 260 -14.16 10.82 13.74
CA ILE A 260 -13.16 10.75 12.66
C ILE A 260 -13.29 11.91 11.64
N GLU A 261 -14.52 12.32 11.30
CA GLU A 261 -14.77 13.40 10.33
C GLU A 261 -14.69 14.83 10.89
N ASP A 262 -14.36 14.98 12.17
CA ASP A 262 -14.16 16.26 12.86
C ASP A 262 -13.17 16.08 14.02
N TRP A 263 -12.13 15.27 13.80
CA TRP A 263 -11.24 14.85 14.87
C TRP A 263 -10.46 16.05 15.43
N GLN A 264 -10.38 16.13 16.76
CA GLN A 264 -9.56 17.13 17.46
C GLN A 264 -8.85 16.48 18.65
N PRO A 265 -7.57 16.79 18.91
CA PRO A 265 -6.79 16.06 19.93
C PRO A 265 -7.39 16.15 21.34
N ASP A 266 -8.07 17.24 21.65
CA ASP A 266 -8.73 17.54 22.93
C ASP A 266 -10.16 16.96 23.07
N ARG A 267 -10.63 16.21 22.07
CA ARG A 267 -11.94 15.51 22.05
C ARG A 267 -13.17 16.44 21.98
N ILE A 268 -13.02 17.68 21.53
CA ILE A 268 -14.17 18.58 21.31
C ILE A 268 -14.82 18.42 19.93
N GLY A 269 -14.19 17.61 19.07
CA GLY A 269 -14.70 17.22 17.76
C GLY A 269 -16.11 16.64 17.80
N ARG A 270 -16.94 16.98 16.80
CA ARG A 270 -18.32 16.50 16.72
C ARG A 270 -18.34 15.01 16.40
N ARG A 271 -18.89 14.24 17.33
CA ARG A 271 -19.17 12.81 17.10
C ARG A 271 -20.40 12.62 16.22
N GLN A 272 -20.34 11.58 15.40
CA GLN A 272 -21.45 11.10 14.60
C GLN A 272 -21.56 9.57 14.63
N ARG A 273 -22.77 9.09 14.35
CA ARG A 273 -23.05 7.66 14.31
C ARG A 273 -22.66 7.11 12.94
N ILE A 274 -21.66 6.25 12.89
CA ILE A 274 -21.12 5.67 11.65
C ILE A 274 -21.10 4.14 11.71
N ASN A 275 -21.06 3.51 10.55
CA ASN A 275 -20.75 2.09 10.36
C ASN A 275 -20.09 1.91 8.99
N CYS A 276 -19.90 0.66 8.57
CA CYS A 276 -19.15 0.37 7.36
C CYS A 276 -19.72 0.92 6.05
N THR A 277 -20.99 1.31 6.00
CA THR A 277 -21.55 1.89 4.76
C THR A 277 -20.88 3.21 4.39
N ARG A 278 -20.18 3.87 5.33
CA ARG A 278 -19.35 5.06 5.06
C ARG A 278 -18.18 4.78 4.13
N TRP A 279 -17.69 3.55 4.11
CA TRP A 279 -16.56 3.10 3.30
C TRP A 279 -16.92 1.86 2.47
N ASN A 280 -18.19 1.71 2.09
CA ASN A 280 -18.71 0.61 1.29
C ASN A 280 -18.50 -0.80 1.87
N CYS A 281 -18.16 -0.91 3.16
CA CYS A 281 -17.93 -2.16 3.86
C CYS A 281 -16.79 -3.01 3.29
N ASP A 282 -15.81 -2.37 2.65
CA ASP A 282 -14.60 -2.99 2.13
C ASP A 282 -13.33 -2.26 2.58
N SER A 283 -12.20 -2.95 2.50
CA SER A 283 -10.89 -2.47 2.94
C SER A 283 -10.37 -1.29 2.11
N LEU A 284 -10.48 -1.35 0.78
CA LEU A 284 -10.01 -0.27 -0.10
C LEU A 284 -10.82 1.02 0.13
N GLY A 285 -12.14 0.89 0.25
CA GLY A 285 -13.03 1.97 0.65
C GLY A 285 -12.64 2.55 2.01
N TRP A 286 -12.27 1.69 2.97
CA TRP A 286 -11.80 2.13 4.30
C TRP A 286 -10.52 2.94 4.21
N PHE A 287 -9.51 2.46 3.49
CA PHE A 287 -8.24 3.16 3.32
C PHE A 287 -8.42 4.54 2.68
N VAL A 288 -9.21 4.62 1.61
CA VAL A 288 -9.56 5.89 0.97
C VAL A 288 -10.29 6.81 1.93
N TYR A 289 -11.30 6.33 2.65
CA TYR A 289 -12.03 7.13 3.62
C TYR A 289 -11.13 7.63 4.75
N TRP A 290 -10.26 6.78 5.30
CA TRP A 290 -9.35 7.15 6.38
C TRP A 290 -8.35 8.22 5.93
N MET A 291 -7.74 8.10 4.74
CA MET A 291 -6.83 9.13 4.22
C MET A 291 -7.48 10.50 3.99
N GLN A 292 -8.80 10.54 3.79
CA GLN A 292 -9.51 11.80 3.57
C GLN A 292 -9.75 12.60 4.86
N ASN A 293 -9.50 12.02 6.04
CA ASN A 293 -9.77 12.58 7.37
C ASN A 293 -8.48 12.72 8.20
#